data_AF-A0A2A4BAB5-F1
#
_entry.id   AF-A0A2A4BAB5-F1
#
_cell.length_a   1.000
_cell.length_b   1.000
_cell.length_c   1.000
_cell.angle_alpha   90.00
_cell.angle_beta   90.00
_cell.angle_gamma   90.00
#
_symmetry.space_group_name_H-M   'P 1'
#
loop_
_entity.id
_entity.type
_entity.pdbx_description
1 polymer ?
#
loop_
_entity_poly.entity_id
_entity_poly.type
_entity_poly.pdbx_seq_one_letter_code
_entity_poly.pdbx_strand_id
1 'polypeptide(L)'
;MVRGYGVLAGALLAMGAGLAAAAPAQAPALKVLAQIEPGRWQLREIDSKTERAVCVSDPRILIQLHHGAAQCSRFIVDNQATTGTVHYTCSGAGHGRTTIAVETPRLVQIRTQGLANGLPFQSEIEARRLGSC
;
A
#
# COMPACT_ATOMS: atom_id res chain seq x y z
N MET A 1 54.75 -18.15 -59.73
CA MET A 1 54.73 -18.92 -58.47
C MET A 1 53.86 -18.17 -57.46
N VAL A 2 53.13 -18.94 -56.66
CA VAL A 2 51.92 -18.63 -55.88
C VAL A 2 52.15 -17.75 -54.63
N ARG A 3 51.19 -16.86 -54.31
CA ARG A 3 50.68 -16.42 -52.96
C ARG A 3 50.14 -14.98 -53.07
N GLY A 4 48.89 -14.59 -52.79
CA GLY A 4 47.74 -15.24 -52.14
C GLY A 4 47.51 -14.75 -50.71
N TYR A 5 46.93 -13.56 -50.48
CA TYR A 5 46.31 -13.08 -49.21
C TYR A 5 45.50 -11.80 -49.53
N GLY A 6 44.25 -11.54 -49.15
CA GLY A 6 43.18 -12.24 -48.47
C GLY A 6 42.00 -11.26 -48.49
N VAL A 7 40.81 -11.70 -48.92
CA VAL A 7 39.61 -10.85 -48.93
C VAL A 7 39.10 -10.74 -47.50
N LEU A 8 39.32 -9.60 -46.85
CA LEU A 8 38.69 -9.26 -45.57
C LEU A 8 37.24 -8.83 -45.85
N ALA A 9 36.34 -9.81 -45.86
CA ALA A 9 34.90 -9.56 -45.81
C ALA A 9 34.53 -9.08 -44.39
N GLY A 10 34.40 -7.77 -44.22
CA GLY A 10 33.89 -7.16 -42.99
C GLY A 10 32.40 -7.46 -42.84
N ALA A 11 32.07 -8.49 -42.05
CA ALA A 11 30.71 -8.71 -41.59
C ALA A 11 30.39 -7.72 -40.45
N LEU A 12 29.74 -6.61 -40.79
CA LEU A 12 29.13 -5.70 -39.82
C LEU A 12 27.95 -6.40 -39.14
N LEU A 13 28.21 -7.00 -37.98
CA LEU A 13 27.18 -7.44 -37.04
C LEU A 13 26.49 -6.20 -36.47
N ALA A 14 25.35 -5.82 -37.05
CA ALA A 14 24.46 -4.83 -36.48
C ALA A 14 23.87 -5.38 -35.16
N MET A 15 24.48 -5.01 -34.04
CA MET A 15 23.92 -5.24 -32.71
C MET A 15 22.70 -4.35 -32.52
N GLY A 16 21.52 -4.91 -32.78
CA GLY A 16 20.24 -4.29 -32.42
C GLY A 16 20.14 -4.18 -30.90
N ALA A 17 20.43 -2.99 -30.37
CA ALA A 17 20.15 -2.66 -28.98
C ALA A 17 18.64 -2.50 -28.81
N GLY A 18 17.95 -3.58 -28.42
CA GLY A 18 16.57 -3.52 -27.98
C GLY A 18 16.47 -2.70 -26.69
N LEU A 19 15.87 -1.51 -26.78
CA LEU A 19 15.48 -0.73 -25.61
C LEU A 19 14.38 -1.50 -24.87
N ALA A 20 14.77 -2.33 -23.89
CA ALA A 20 13.83 -2.91 -22.95
C ALA A 20 13.26 -1.77 -22.08
N ALA A 21 12.08 -1.27 -22.44
CA ALA A 21 11.34 -0.34 -21.61
C ALA A 21 11.00 -1.04 -20.28
N ALA A 22 11.61 -0.58 -19.19
CA ALA A 22 11.25 -1.03 -17.86
C ALA A 22 9.80 -0.60 -17.58
N ALA A 23 8.87 -1.55 -17.55
CA ALA A 23 7.51 -1.29 -17.08
C ALA A 23 7.55 -0.97 -15.58
N PRO A 24 6.80 0.03 -15.09
CA PRO A 24 6.76 0.31 -13.66
C PRO A 24 6.21 -0.93 -12.93
N ALA A 25 7.00 -1.49 -12.03
CA ALA A 25 6.55 -2.56 -11.15
C ALA A 25 5.44 -2.01 -10.24
N GLN A 26 4.20 -2.45 -10.46
CA GLN A 26 3.09 -2.12 -9.57
C GLN A 26 3.34 -2.80 -8.22
N ALA A 27 3.54 -2.01 -7.17
CA ALA A 27 3.64 -2.54 -5.82
C ALA A 27 2.34 -3.31 -5.49
N PRO A 28 2.41 -4.49 -4.86
CA PRO A 28 1.22 -5.24 -4.49
C PRO A 28 0.26 -4.37 -3.67
N ALA A 29 -1.00 -4.32 -4.08
CA ALA A 29 -2.06 -3.63 -3.36
C ALA A 29 -2.73 -4.57 -2.34
N LEU A 30 -3.16 -4.00 -1.22
CA LEU A 30 -3.92 -4.73 -0.21
C LEU A 30 -5.35 -4.93 -0.73
N LYS A 31 -5.70 -6.18 -1.07
CA LYS A 31 -6.94 -6.57 -1.78
C LYS A 31 -8.20 -6.14 -1.04
N VAL A 32 -8.19 -6.27 0.29
CA VAL A 32 -9.33 -5.89 1.16
C VAL A 32 -9.78 -4.44 0.96
N LEU A 33 -8.87 -3.53 0.60
CA LEU A 33 -9.21 -2.12 0.38
C LEU A 33 -10.17 -1.91 -0.79
N ALA A 34 -10.15 -2.78 -1.79
CA ALA A 34 -11.06 -2.72 -2.93
C ALA A 34 -12.52 -3.05 -2.54
N GLN A 35 -12.74 -3.62 -1.35
CA GLN A 35 -14.07 -3.92 -0.85
C GLN A 35 -14.70 -2.74 -0.09
N ILE A 36 -13.96 -1.66 0.17
CA ILE A 36 -14.39 -0.55 1.02
C ILE A 36 -14.96 0.57 0.15
N GLU A 37 -16.22 0.95 0.39
CA GLU A 37 -16.86 2.06 -0.33
C GLU A 37 -16.29 3.43 0.07
N PRO A 38 -15.95 4.30 -0.90
CA PRO A 38 -15.62 5.69 -0.62
C PRO A 38 -16.81 6.46 0.00
N GLY A 39 -16.52 7.44 0.84
CA GLY A 39 -17.55 8.29 1.45
C GLY A 39 -17.14 8.88 2.79
N ARG A 40 -18.12 9.41 3.52
CA ARG A 40 -17.95 9.84 4.90
C ARG A 40 -18.08 8.63 5.82
N TRP A 41 -17.10 8.42 6.68
CA TRP A 41 -17.02 7.31 7.63
C TRP A 41 -16.93 7.82 9.05
N GLN A 42 -17.61 7.13 9.96
CA GLN A 42 -17.46 7.28 11.39
C GLN A 42 -16.46 6.24 11.89
N LEU A 43 -15.45 6.66 12.65
CA LEU A 43 -14.45 5.80 13.26
C LEU A 43 -14.67 5.86 14.77
N ARG A 44 -15.02 4.73 15.37
CA ARG A 44 -15.22 4.59 16.81
C ARG A 44 -14.18 3.63 17.37
N GLU A 45 -13.33 4.14 18.25
CA GLU A 45 -12.41 3.28 18.99
C GLU A 45 -13.20 2.48 20.03
N ILE A 46 -12.85 1.21 20.23
CA ILE A 46 -13.59 0.32 21.13
C ILE A 46 -13.26 0.63 22.60
N ASP A 47 -11.97 0.84 22.89
CA ASP A 47 -11.48 1.00 24.27
C ASP A 47 -11.52 2.44 24.78
N SER A 48 -11.43 3.41 23.86
CA SER A 48 -11.58 4.82 24.17
C SER A 48 -12.91 5.25 23.54
N LYS A 49 -13.80 5.92 24.27
CA LYS A 49 -15.09 6.41 23.72
C LYS A 49 -14.91 7.52 22.67
N THR A 50 -13.75 7.57 22.01
CA THR A 50 -13.38 8.51 20.97
C THR A 50 -14.05 8.10 19.67
N GLU A 51 -14.76 9.07 19.11
CA GLU A 51 -15.38 8.97 17.80
C GLU A 51 -14.92 10.12 16.92
N ARG A 52 -14.64 9.84 15.65
CA ARG A 52 -14.37 10.88 14.66
C ARG A 52 -14.90 10.52 13.28
N ALA A 53 -15.43 11.52 12.59
CA ALA A 53 -15.79 11.39 11.18
C ALA A 53 -14.58 11.72 10.28
N VAL A 54 -14.44 11.00 9.18
CA VAL A 54 -13.44 11.26 8.13
C VAL A 54 -14.03 11.02 6.74
N CYS A 55 -13.61 11.82 5.77
CA CYS A 55 -13.88 11.58 4.37
C CYS A 55 -12.84 10.60 3.80
N VAL A 56 -13.28 9.40 3.42
CA VAL A 56 -12.47 8.37 2.79
C VAL A 56 -12.71 8.44 1.27
N SER A 57 -11.88 9.20 0.56
CA SER A 57 -11.81 9.14 -0.91
C SER A 57 -10.96 7.95 -1.37
N ASP A 58 -9.96 7.59 -0.57
CA ASP A 58 -9.03 6.48 -0.79
C ASP A 58 -8.95 5.63 0.48
N PRO A 59 -9.40 4.37 0.47
CA PRO A 59 -9.36 3.49 1.63
C PRO A 59 -7.96 3.27 2.22
N ARG A 60 -6.89 3.59 1.49
CA ARG A 60 -5.51 3.52 2.01
C ARG A 60 -5.27 4.42 3.23
N ILE A 61 -6.10 5.45 3.47
CA ILE A 61 -5.99 6.25 4.69
C ILE A 61 -6.29 5.43 5.97
N LEU A 62 -7.07 4.35 5.85
CA LEU A 62 -7.42 3.47 6.96
C LEU A 62 -6.25 2.60 7.44
N ILE A 63 -5.17 2.50 6.65
CA ILE A 63 -3.96 1.77 7.03
C ILE A 63 -3.16 2.49 8.13
N GLN A 64 -3.10 3.82 8.10
CA GLN A 64 -2.14 4.59 8.89
C GLN A 64 -2.80 5.71 9.69
N LEU A 65 -3.90 5.37 10.37
CA LEU A 65 -4.76 6.32 11.08
C LEU A 65 -4.02 7.18 12.14
N HIS A 66 -2.90 6.69 12.66
CA HIS A 66 -2.05 7.37 13.65
C HIS A 66 -0.90 8.19 13.05
N HIS A 67 -0.64 8.06 11.74
CA HIS A 67 0.47 8.74 11.03
C HIS A 67 -0.02 9.72 9.97
N GLY A 68 -1.33 9.92 9.84
CA GLY A 68 -1.94 10.93 8.97
C GLY A 68 -1.45 10.86 7.52
N ALA A 69 -1.03 12.02 6.99
CA ALA A 69 -0.56 12.17 5.62
C ALA A 69 0.93 11.82 5.41
N ALA A 70 1.60 11.24 6.42
CA ALA A 70 3.00 10.85 6.28
C ALA A 70 3.19 9.86 5.11
N GLN A 71 4.30 10.03 4.37
CA GLN A 71 4.71 9.07 3.37
C GLN A 71 5.34 7.87 4.08
N CYS A 72 4.73 6.70 3.90
CA CYS A 72 5.15 5.47 4.57
C CYS A 72 5.43 4.37 3.54
N SER A 73 6.56 3.69 3.67
CA SER A 73 6.81 2.43 2.97
C SER A 73 5.93 1.35 3.57
N ARG A 74 5.41 0.43 2.74
CA ARG A 74 4.46 -0.61 3.17
C ARG A 74 4.94 -2.00 2.76
N PHE A 75 4.73 -2.96 3.65
CA PHE A 75 4.97 -4.37 3.42
C PHE A 75 3.71 -5.15 3.79
N ILE A 76 3.15 -5.87 2.81
CA ILE A 76 1.93 -6.67 3.03
C ILE A 76 2.31 -7.98 3.71
N VAL A 77 1.70 -8.23 4.86
CA VAL A 77 1.90 -9.42 5.69
C VAL A 77 0.88 -10.50 5.34
N ASP A 78 -0.37 -10.12 5.10
CA ASP A 78 -1.45 -11.01 4.68
C ASP A 78 -2.39 -10.28 3.70
N ASN A 79 -2.92 -10.98 2.70
CA ASN A 79 -3.62 -10.36 1.57
C ASN A 79 -4.82 -11.18 1.06
N GLN A 80 -5.83 -11.34 1.90
CA GLN A 80 -7.07 -12.00 1.55
C GLN A 80 -8.09 -11.02 0.95
N ALA A 81 -9.21 -11.55 0.45
CA ALA A 81 -10.27 -10.74 -0.15
C ALA A 81 -10.99 -9.85 0.87
N THR A 82 -11.29 -10.36 2.07
CA THR A 82 -12.06 -9.68 3.12
C THR A 82 -11.24 -9.34 4.37
N THR A 83 -9.97 -9.74 4.42
CA THR A 83 -9.03 -9.37 5.48
C THR A 83 -7.65 -9.09 4.88
N GLY A 84 -6.90 -8.20 5.50
CA GLY A 84 -5.52 -7.95 5.10
C GLY A 84 -4.72 -7.30 6.21
N THR A 85 -3.44 -7.65 6.27
CA THR A 85 -2.50 -7.10 7.25
C THR A 85 -1.33 -6.45 6.53
N VAL A 86 -0.98 -5.23 6.95
CA VAL A 86 0.13 -4.45 6.41
C VAL A 86 0.99 -3.95 7.55
N HIS A 87 2.31 -4.06 7.39
CA HIS A 87 3.28 -3.32 8.18
C HIS A 87 3.71 -2.08 7.40
N TYR A 88 3.90 -0.95 8.09
CA TYR A 88 4.32 0.28 7.45
C TYR A 88 5.32 1.04 8.31
N THR A 89 6.21 1.76 7.66
CA THR A 89 7.24 2.60 8.28
C THR A 89 7.18 3.98 7.66
N CYS A 90 7.05 5.00 8.51
CA CYS A 90 6.97 6.40 8.13
C CYS A 90 8.24 7.11 8.58
N SER A 91 9.03 7.61 7.64
CA SER A 91 10.34 8.23 7.95
C SER A 91 10.18 9.36 8.98
N GLY A 92 10.87 9.26 10.11
CA GLY A 92 10.81 10.23 11.21
C GLY A 92 9.53 10.23 12.06
N ALA A 93 8.46 9.54 11.65
CA ALA A 93 7.18 9.52 12.36
C ALA A 93 6.86 8.19 13.06
N GLY A 94 7.63 7.13 12.77
CA GLY A 94 7.53 5.83 13.42
C GLY A 94 7.05 4.72 12.48
N HIS A 95 6.35 3.73 13.00
CA HIS A 95 5.90 2.57 12.24
C HIS A 95 4.65 1.95 12.86
N GLY A 96 3.99 1.07 12.13
CA GLY A 96 2.85 0.32 12.66
C GLY A 96 2.55 -0.95 11.89
N ARG A 97 1.66 -1.75 12.46
CA ARG A 97 0.99 -2.85 11.79
C ARG A 97 -0.50 -2.62 11.88
N THR A 98 -1.19 -2.76 10.76
CA THR A 98 -2.64 -2.63 10.69
C THR A 98 -3.24 -3.84 10.02
N THR A 99 -4.25 -4.40 10.67
CA THR A 99 -5.12 -5.43 10.12
C THR A 99 -6.50 -4.82 9.88
N ILE A 100 -7.02 -5.00 8.67
CA ILE A 100 -8.36 -4.55 8.26
C ILE A 100 -9.19 -5.79 7.94
N ALA A 101 -10.37 -5.90 8.55
CA ALA A 101 -11.38 -6.89 8.20
C ALA A 101 -12.64 -6.17 7.70
N VAL A 102 -13.18 -6.61 6.58
CA VAL A 102 -14.40 -6.07 5.96
C VAL A 102 -15.56 -7.00 6.29
N GLU A 103 -16.52 -6.49 7.05
CA GLU A 103 -17.78 -7.18 7.34
C GLU A 103 -18.80 -6.93 6.22
N THR A 104 -18.87 -5.68 5.76
CA THR A 104 -19.61 -5.25 4.58
C THR A 104 -18.85 -4.11 3.90
N PRO A 105 -19.18 -3.73 2.66
CA PRO A 105 -18.55 -2.55 2.03
C PRO A 105 -18.69 -1.24 2.81
N ARG A 106 -19.58 -1.20 3.82
CA ARG A 106 -19.92 -0.04 4.67
C ARG A 106 -19.58 -0.24 6.16
N LEU A 107 -18.98 -1.37 6.53
CA LEU A 107 -18.60 -1.70 7.92
C LEU A 107 -17.29 -2.48 7.93
N VAL A 108 -16.29 -1.93 8.59
CA VAL A 108 -14.95 -2.53 8.67
C VAL A 108 -14.43 -2.48 10.11
N GLN A 109 -13.67 -3.50 10.50
CA GLN A 109 -12.93 -3.56 11.74
C GLN A 109 -11.45 -3.29 11.45
N ILE A 110 -10.83 -2.41 12.24
CA ILE A 110 -9.43 -2.01 12.07
C ILE A 110 -8.71 -2.23 13.39
N ARG A 111 -7.66 -3.06 13.37
CA ARG A 111 -6.74 -3.23 14.49
C ARG A 111 -5.40 -2.64 14.10
N THR A 112 -4.86 -1.73 14.91
CA THR A 112 -3.61 -1.06 14.61
C THR A 112 -2.76 -0.85 15.85
N GLN A 113 -1.45 -1.03 15.71
CA GLN A 113 -0.49 -0.88 16.79
C GLN A 113 0.88 -0.49 16.25
N GLY A 114 1.68 0.18 17.07
CA GLY A 114 3.04 0.57 16.69
C GLY A 114 3.61 1.71 17.52
N LEU A 115 4.47 2.50 16.87
CA LEU A 115 5.07 3.71 17.41
C LEU A 115 4.67 4.91 16.55
N ALA A 116 4.11 5.94 17.17
CA ALA A 116 3.83 7.23 16.55
C ALA A 116 4.57 8.31 17.34
N ASN A 117 5.46 9.05 16.67
CA ASN A 117 6.26 10.12 17.30
C ASN A 117 6.98 9.68 18.59
N GLY A 118 7.50 8.44 18.60
CA GLY A 118 8.23 7.87 19.73
C GLY A 118 7.35 7.28 20.86
N LEU A 119 6.02 7.38 20.75
CA LEU A 119 5.10 6.84 21.75
C LEU A 119 4.39 5.58 21.23
N PRO A 120 4.25 4.53 22.05
CA PRO A 120 3.49 3.35 21.68
C PRO A 120 2.00 3.65 21.61
N PHE A 121 1.32 2.99 20.66
CA PHE A 121 -0.13 3.00 20.57
C PHE A 121 -0.66 1.62 20.20
N GLN A 122 -1.91 1.38 20.57
CA GLN A 122 -2.71 0.24 20.14
C GLN A 122 -4.18 0.67 20.12
N SER A 123 -4.90 0.33 19.05
CA SER A 123 -6.29 0.70 18.85
C SER A 123 -7.05 -0.40 18.13
N GLU A 124 -8.28 -0.65 18.58
CA GLU A 124 -9.29 -1.38 17.82
C GLU A 124 -10.43 -0.42 17.47
N ILE A 125 -10.80 -0.37 16.20
CA ILE A 125 -11.68 0.66 15.64
C ILE A 125 -12.75 -0.01 14.79
N GLU A 126 -14.02 0.28 15.10
CA GLU A 126 -15.13 0.02 14.18
C GLU A 126 -15.29 1.25 13.28
N ALA A 127 -15.21 1.05 11.97
CA ALA A 127 -15.46 2.08 10.98
C ALA A 127 -16.76 1.79 10.23
N ARG A 128 -17.69 2.77 10.21
CA ARG A 128 -19.01 2.66 9.57
C ARG A 128 -19.27 3.81 8.61
N ARG A 129 -19.72 3.50 7.38
CA ARG A 129 -20.01 4.51 6.36
C ARG A 129 -21.32 5.25 6.62
N LEU A 130 -21.24 6.56 6.78
CA LEU A 130 -22.35 7.48 7.00
C LEU A 130 -23.02 7.94 5.69
N GLY A 131 -22.26 8.10 4.60
CA GLY A 131 -22.80 8.62 3.34
C GLY A 131 -21.73 9.12 2.39
N SER A 132 -22.08 10.07 1.52
CA SER A 132 -21.09 10.81 0.72
C SER A 132 -20.24 11.73 1.59
N CYS A 133 -19.04 12.07 1.11
CA CYS A 133 -18.14 13.03 1.73
C CYS A 133 -18.78 14.41 1.85
#